data_AF-A0A087GTY0-F1
#
_entry.id   AF-A0A087GTY0-F1
#
_cell.length_a   1.000
_cell.length_b   1.000
_cell.length_c   1.000
_cell.angle_alpha   90.00
_cell.angle_beta   90.00
_cell.angle_gamma   90.00
#
_symmetry.space_group_name_H-M   'P 1'
#
loop_
_entity.id
_entity.type
_entity.pdbx_description
1 polymer ?
#
loop_
_entity_poly.entity_id
_entity_poly.type
_entity_poly.pdbx_seq_one_letter_code
_entity_poly.pdbx_strand_id
1 'polypeptide(L)'
;MGSTSTSTSSALIHHFRLTTRTSSSPRNLPYTVNFCNSWRKAGLRYSVTHKGLSRVVRFSALDENSDDSPTPGLGSAVEGRPPDEQEDRSSSVYEFLYPRKEELPDDKEMTIFDHLEELRERIFVSVLAVGAAILGCFAFSKDLIVFLEAPVKTQGVRFLQLAPGEFFFTTLKVSGYCGLLLGSPVILYEIIAFVLPGLTRAERRFLGPIVFGSSLLFYAGLAFSYWVLTPAALNFFVNYAEGVVESLWSIDQYFEFVLVLMFSTGLSFQVPVIQLLLGQVGVVSGDQMLSIWRYVVVGAVVAAAVVTPSTDPVTQMLLATPLLGLYLGGAWMVKLTGR
;
A
#
# COMPACT_ATOMS: atom_id res chain seq x y z
N MET A 1 -33.64 34.00 54.95
CA MET A 1 -32.17 33.96 55.12
C MET A 1 -31.57 33.68 53.74
N GLY A 2 -30.45 34.26 53.30
CA GLY A 2 -29.30 34.81 54.06
C GLY A 2 -28.21 33.73 54.08
N SER A 3 -27.22 33.76 53.18
CA SER A 3 -25.96 34.55 53.24
C SER A 3 -24.81 33.67 53.79
N THR A 4 -23.53 33.76 53.38
CA THR A 4 -22.81 34.77 52.57
C THR A 4 -21.44 34.24 52.08
N SER A 5 -20.97 34.69 50.89
CA SER A 5 -19.55 34.99 50.48
C SER A 5 -18.40 33.97 50.71
N THR A 6 -17.19 34.04 50.14
CA THR A 6 -16.37 35.08 49.45
C THR A 6 -15.63 34.46 48.23
N SER A 7 -15.43 35.16 47.09
CA SER A 7 -14.30 36.07 46.72
C SER A 7 -12.88 35.46 46.86
N THR A 8 -11.89 35.68 45.97
CA THR A 8 -11.70 36.57 44.77
C THR A 8 -10.66 35.88 43.82
N SER A 9 -10.27 36.27 42.60
CA SER A 9 -10.29 37.50 41.75
C SER A 9 -10.38 37.08 40.24
N SER A 10 -10.82 37.89 39.26
CA SER A 10 -10.31 39.13 38.61
C SER A 10 -8.96 39.01 37.91
N ALA A 11 -8.76 39.44 36.64
CA ALA A 11 -9.63 39.95 35.54
C ALA A 11 -8.93 39.64 34.17
N LEU A 12 -9.26 40.04 32.92
CA LEU A 12 -9.99 41.13 32.19
C LEU A 12 -10.68 40.51 30.93
N ILE A 13 -11.72 41.01 30.22
CA ILE A 13 -12.05 42.31 29.54
C ILE A 13 -11.33 42.48 28.16
N HIS A 14 -11.94 42.80 26.99
CA HIS A 14 -13.27 43.39 26.62
C HIS A 14 -13.96 42.72 25.38
N HIS A 15 -15.30 42.72 25.38
CA HIS A 15 -16.32 42.87 24.30
C HIS A 15 -16.04 42.56 22.80
N PHE A 16 -16.98 41.83 22.14
CA PHE A 16 -18.09 42.40 21.34
C PHE A 16 -19.21 41.38 21.05
N ARG A 17 -20.43 41.79 20.62
CA ARG A 17 -21.58 40.88 20.38
C ARG A 17 -22.60 41.42 19.37
N LEU A 18 -23.21 40.52 18.57
CA LEU A 18 -24.37 40.76 17.65
C LEU A 18 -24.04 41.66 16.43
N THR A 19 -24.79 41.68 15.31
CA THR A 19 -26.21 41.31 15.05
C THR A 19 -26.43 40.51 13.76
N THR A 20 -27.45 39.64 13.74
CA THR A 20 -28.10 39.12 12.53
C THR A 20 -28.94 40.20 11.84
N ARG A 21 -29.09 40.14 10.50
CA ARG A 21 -29.99 41.04 9.75
C ARG A 21 -30.68 40.31 8.58
N THR A 22 -32.00 40.40 8.52
CA THR A 22 -32.86 39.79 7.48
C THR A 22 -33.49 40.88 6.60
N SER A 23 -33.32 40.84 5.27
CA SER A 23 -34.24 41.49 4.32
C SER A 23 -34.00 41.11 2.84
N SER A 24 -35.10 40.88 2.12
CA SER A 24 -35.37 41.20 0.68
C SER A 24 -34.30 41.05 -0.43
N SER A 25 -34.63 40.21 -1.42
CA SER A 25 -34.19 40.27 -2.84
C SER A 25 -34.93 41.42 -3.59
N PRO A 26 -34.72 41.75 -4.91
CA PRO A 26 -33.76 41.23 -5.90
C PRO A 26 -33.03 42.28 -6.80
N ARG A 27 -31.87 41.90 -7.38
CA ARG A 27 -31.51 42.02 -8.83
C ARG A 27 -30.04 41.71 -9.17
N ASN A 28 -29.87 40.90 -10.21
CA ASN A 28 -28.83 40.83 -11.27
C ASN A 28 -27.33 41.14 -11.01
N LEU A 29 -26.51 40.34 -11.72
CA LEU A 29 -25.11 40.58 -12.17
C LEU A 29 -23.99 40.34 -11.13
N PRO A 30 -22.75 40.03 -11.58
CA PRO A 30 -22.19 38.71 -11.27
C PRO A 30 -21.16 38.68 -10.13
N TYR A 31 -21.11 37.56 -9.42
CA TYR A 31 -20.11 37.26 -8.39
C TYR A 31 -18.78 36.80 -9.02
N THR A 32 -17.90 37.74 -9.33
CA THR A 32 -16.48 37.44 -9.55
C THR A 32 -15.75 37.43 -8.20
N VAL A 33 -15.41 36.24 -7.70
CA VAL A 33 -14.63 36.09 -6.45
C VAL A 33 -13.16 36.40 -6.72
N ASN A 34 -12.86 37.68 -6.90
CA ASN A 34 -11.49 38.19 -7.00
C ASN A 34 -10.85 38.19 -5.61
N PHE A 35 -9.97 37.23 -5.33
CA PHE A 35 -9.08 37.31 -4.18
C PHE A 35 -8.07 38.45 -4.40
N CYS A 36 -7.98 39.37 -3.43
CA CYS A 36 -7.13 40.55 -3.55
C CYS A 36 -5.65 40.19 -3.30
N ASN A 37 -4.95 39.75 -4.35
CA ASN A 37 -3.49 39.60 -4.34
C ASN A 37 -2.81 40.97 -4.32
N SER A 38 -2.81 41.62 -3.15
CA SER A 38 -2.18 42.92 -2.90
C SER A 38 -0.91 42.79 -2.04
N TRP A 39 0.16 42.31 -2.66
CA TRP A 39 1.50 42.85 -2.39
C TRP A 39 2.20 43.19 -3.70
N ARG A 40 2.88 44.35 -3.71
CA ARG A 40 3.23 45.08 -4.91
C ARG A 40 4.67 44.82 -5.34
N LYS A 41 4.91 44.84 -6.67
CA LYS A 41 6.20 44.82 -7.38
C LYS A 41 7.47 44.99 -6.52
N ALA A 42 8.32 43.96 -6.48
CA ALA A 42 9.75 44.08 -6.23
C ALA A 42 10.51 43.17 -7.21
N GLY A 43 11.41 43.74 -8.02
CA GLY A 43 12.10 43.05 -9.12
C GLY A 43 13.29 42.18 -8.70
N LEU A 44 13.15 41.37 -7.65
CA LEU A 44 14.22 40.58 -7.07
C LEU A 44 14.46 39.27 -7.85
N ARG A 45 15.48 39.25 -8.71
CA ARG A 45 16.04 37.99 -9.23
C ARG A 45 16.92 37.35 -8.17
N TYR A 46 16.56 36.15 -7.73
CA TYR A 46 17.43 35.31 -6.91
C TYR A 46 18.43 34.56 -7.81
N SER A 47 19.65 34.35 -7.30
CA SER A 47 20.62 33.40 -7.84
C SER A 47 21.05 32.49 -6.72
N VAL A 48 20.81 31.19 -6.85
CA VAL A 48 21.18 30.18 -5.84
C VAL A 48 22.39 29.41 -6.35
N THR A 49 23.58 29.86 -5.98
CA THR A 49 24.84 29.16 -6.24
C THR A 49 25.14 28.20 -5.10
N HIS A 50 25.05 26.89 -5.38
CA HIS A 50 25.48 25.86 -4.44
C HIS A 50 27.01 25.78 -4.36
N LYS A 51 27.56 26.01 -3.16
CA LYS A 51 28.81 25.40 -2.68
C LYS A 51 28.52 24.67 -1.36
N GLY A 52 29.37 23.70 -1.00
CA GLY A 52 29.04 22.59 -0.10
C GLY A 52 28.45 22.94 1.28
N LEU A 53 27.45 22.15 1.67
CA LEU A 53 26.99 21.85 3.04
C LEU A 53 26.83 22.97 4.10
N SER A 54 26.62 24.24 3.72
CA SER A 54 26.04 25.24 4.64
C SER A 54 25.33 26.40 3.93
N ARG A 55 24.11 26.73 4.39
CA ARG A 55 23.38 27.93 3.93
C ARG A 55 23.88 29.18 4.67
N VAL A 56 24.84 29.88 4.07
CA VAL A 56 25.24 31.22 4.52
C VAL A 56 24.51 32.27 3.67
N VAL A 57 23.45 32.87 4.22
CA VAL A 57 22.74 33.98 3.58
C VAL A 57 23.47 35.28 3.92
N ARG A 58 24.34 35.75 3.03
CA ARG A 58 25.01 37.05 3.17
C ARG A 58 24.21 38.12 2.43
N PHE A 59 23.62 39.05 3.17
CA PHE A 59 23.11 40.30 2.60
C PHE A 59 24.27 41.28 2.42
N SER A 60 24.41 41.79 1.19
CA SER A 60 25.26 42.93 0.87
C SER A 60 24.46 43.88 -0.01
N ALA A 61 24.27 45.11 0.46
CA ALA A 61 23.85 46.19 -0.41
C ALA A 61 25.02 46.55 -1.34
N LEU A 62 24.71 47.06 -2.53
CA LEU A 62 25.65 47.77 -3.37
C LEU A 62 25.02 49.11 -3.71
N ASP A 63 25.77 50.18 -3.46
CA ASP A 63 25.44 51.52 -3.96
C ASP A 63 25.58 51.57 -5.48
N GLU A 64 24.93 52.56 -6.08
CA GLU A 64 24.80 52.71 -7.52
C GLU A 64 25.94 53.55 -8.12
N ASN A 65 26.34 53.21 -9.36
CA ASN A 65 26.99 54.08 -10.35
C ASN A 65 28.52 54.38 -10.24
N SER A 66 29.30 53.79 -11.16
CA SER A 66 30.49 54.41 -11.80
C SER A 66 30.90 53.64 -13.07
N ASP A 67 31.40 54.36 -14.09
CA ASP A 67 31.64 53.86 -15.46
C ASP A 67 32.97 53.10 -15.73
N ASP A 68 33.03 52.59 -16.97
CA ASP A 68 34.22 52.37 -17.84
C ASP A 68 34.99 51.04 -17.78
N SER A 69 36.02 50.93 -18.64
CA SER A 69 36.55 49.73 -19.29
C SER A 69 38.01 49.96 -19.76
N PRO A 70 38.72 49.02 -20.42
CA PRO A 70 38.73 47.55 -20.37
C PRO A 70 40.16 46.98 -20.09
N THR A 71 40.44 45.73 -20.49
CA THR A 71 41.79 45.11 -20.69
C THR A 71 42.45 44.44 -19.44
N PRO A 72 43.58 43.68 -19.52
CA PRO A 72 43.47 42.22 -19.26
C PRO A 72 44.61 41.51 -18.47
N GLY A 73 44.32 40.27 -18.03
CA GLY A 73 45.31 39.18 -18.10
C GLY A 73 45.98 38.69 -16.81
N LEU A 74 46.73 37.58 -16.98
CA LEU A 74 47.54 36.83 -16.01
C LEU A 74 46.78 36.16 -14.84
N GLY A 75 47.34 35.06 -14.34
CA GLY A 75 46.80 34.27 -13.23
C GLY A 75 47.88 33.54 -12.45
N SER A 76 47.48 32.77 -11.44
CA SER A 76 48.37 31.90 -10.64
C SER A 76 47.61 30.65 -10.18
N ALA A 77 48.35 29.56 -9.93
CA ALA A 77 47.87 28.34 -9.27
C ALA A 77 48.06 28.43 -7.74
N VAL A 78 48.14 27.26 -7.07
CA VAL A 78 48.23 27.03 -5.59
C VAL A 78 46.86 27.08 -4.89
N GLU A 79 46.38 26.09 -4.13
CA GLU A 79 46.90 24.73 -3.83
C GLU A 79 45.75 23.71 -3.72
N GLY A 80 46.06 22.42 -3.86
CA GLY A 80 45.11 21.33 -3.64
C GLY A 80 44.86 20.99 -2.16
N ARG A 81 43.68 20.43 -1.88
CA ARG A 81 43.32 19.80 -0.59
C ARG A 81 42.73 18.41 -0.89
N PRO A 82 43.11 17.34 -0.18
CA PRO A 82 42.57 16.01 -0.45
C PRO A 82 41.06 15.95 -0.14
N PRO A 83 40.29 15.10 -0.85
CA PRO A 83 38.93 14.77 -0.47
C PRO A 83 38.94 13.79 0.73
N ASP A 84 38.01 13.96 1.66
CA ASP A 84 37.81 13.03 2.78
C ASP A 84 37.13 11.73 2.28
N GLU A 85 37.80 10.58 2.42
CA GLU A 85 37.26 9.27 2.04
C GLU A 85 36.30 8.71 3.11
N GLN A 86 34.99 8.95 3.00
CA GLN A 86 34.02 8.25 3.85
C GLN A 86 32.62 8.04 3.21
N GLU A 87 32.02 6.89 3.51
CA GLU A 87 30.61 6.51 3.32
C GLU A 87 30.05 6.17 1.92
N ASP A 88 30.89 5.69 0.99
CA ASP A 88 30.44 5.11 -0.30
C ASP A 88 29.84 3.68 -0.16
N ARG A 89 28.93 3.49 0.80
CA ARG A 89 28.10 2.27 0.98
C ARG A 89 26.60 2.51 0.91
N SER A 90 26.17 3.77 0.87
CA SER A 90 24.76 4.14 0.62
C SER A 90 24.42 4.07 -0.87
N SER A 91 25.39 4.45 -1.72
CA SER A 91 25.30 4.58 -3.19
C SER A 91 24.65 3.37 -3.87
N SER A 92 25.24 2.19 -3.79
CA SER A 92 24.80 1.00 -4.55
C SER A 92 23.35 0.58 -4.26
N VAL A 93 22.88 0.70 -3.02
CA VAL A 93 21.49 0.39 -2.65
C VAL A 93 20.56 1.52 -3.12
N TYR A 94 20.97 2.78 -3.01
CA TYR A 94 20.17 3.92 -3.49
C TYR A 94 20.05 3.95 -5.02
N GLU A 95 21.11 3.55 -5.74
CA GLU A 95 21.19 3.48 -7.20
C GLU A 95 20.40 2.28 -7.74
N PHE A 96 20.43 1.13 -7.07
CA PHE A 96 19.56 -0.02 -7.37
C PHE A 96 18.07 0.29 -7.14
N LEU A 97 17.73 0.97 -6.03
CA LEU A 97 16.34 1.36 -5.74
C LEU A 97 15.85 2.53 -6.60
N TYR A 98 16.76 3.35 -7.12
CA TYR A 98 16.45 4.57 -7.88
C TYR A 98 17.46 4.82 -9.03
N PRO A 99 17.38 4.08 -10.14
CA PRO A 99 18.26 4.27 -11.30
C PRO A 99 18.18 5.68 -11.90
N ARG A 100 19.24 6.09 -12.61
CA ARG A 100 19.37 7.43 -13.21
C ARG A 100 18.35 7.67 -14.33
N LYS A 101 18.04 8.94 -14.58
CA LYS A 101 17.01 9.35 -15.55
C LYS A 101 17.35 8.93 -16.99
N GLU A 102 18.62 8.91 -17.35
CA GLU A 102 19.12 8.49 -18.67
C GLU A 102 19.04 6.97 -18.92
N GLU A 103 18.84 6.15 -17.88
CA GLU A 103 18.77 4.68 -17.98
C GLU A 103 17.33 4.15 -18.09
N LEU A 104 16.32 5.03 -17.95
CA LEU A 104 14.93 4.67 -18.18
C LEU A 104 14.70 4.50 -19.70
N PRO A 105 14.17 3.35 -20.16
CA PRO A 105 13.69 3.21 -21.54
C PRO A 105 12.69 4.33 -21.85
N ASP A 106 12.76 4.82 -23.08
CA ASP A 106 12.00 5.98 -23.55
C ASP A 106 10.48 5.78 -23.39
N ASP A 107 9.70 6.86 -23.56
CA ASP A 107 8.25 6.73 -23.59
C ASP A 107 7.85 5.95 -24.85
N LYS A 108 7.78 4.62 -24.71
CA LYS A 108 7.19 3.69 -25.67
C LYS A 108 5.70 4.02 -25.78
N GLU A 109 5.37 5.02 -26.58
CA GLU A 109 4.01 5.30 -27.04
C GLU A 109 3.50 4.07 -27.78
N MET A 110 2.81 3.20 -27.01
CA MET A 110 2.35 1.90 -27.47
C MET A 110 0.94 2.01 -28.02
N THR A 111 0.66 1.30 -29.13
CA THR A 111 -0.70 1.17 -29.61
C THR A 111 -1.51 0.25 -28.70
N ILE A 112 -2.83 0.29 -28.80
CA ILE A 112 -3.71 -0.65 -28.08
C ILE A 112 -3.38 -2.12 -28.45
N PHE A 113 -2.89 -2.38 -29.66
CA PHE A 113 -2.46 -3.73 -30.06
C PHE A 113 -1.17 -4.15 -29.36
N ASP A 114 -0.18 -3.26 -29.24
CA ASP A 114 1.06 -3.54 -28.49
C ASP A 114 0.78 -3.81 -27.01
N HIS A 115 -0.15 -3.06 -26.41
CA HIS A 115 -0.57 -3.26 -25.02
C HIS A 115 -1.30 -4.61 -24.83
N LEU A 116 -2.11 -5.04 -25.79
CA LEU A 116 -2.75 -6.36 -25.79
C LEU A 116 -1.77 -7.50 -26.05
N GLU A 117 -0.68 -7.26 -26.78
CA GLU A 117 0.40 -8.23 -26.97
C GLU A 117 1.23 -8.38 -25.68
N GLU A 118 1.59 -7.27 -25.02
CA GLU A 118 2.19 -7.33 -23.68
C GLU A 118 1.31 -8.07 -22.68
N LEU A 119 -0.03 -7.90 -22.70
CA LEU A 119 -0.93 -8.68 -21.86
C LEU A 119 -0.80 -10.20 -22.13
N ARG A 120 -0.69 -10.61 -23.40
CA ARG A 120 -0.53 -12.03 -23.79
C ARG A 120 0.78 -12.61 -23.28
N GLU A 121 1.90 -11.92 -23.52
CA GLU A 121 3.24 -12.36 -23.09
C GLU A 121 3.29 -12.52 -21.56
N ARG A 122 2.79 -11.53 -20.81
CA ARG A 122 2.77 -11.53 -19.34
C ARG A 122 1.88 -12.62 -18.75
N ILE A 123 0.73 -12.90 -19.35
CA ILE A 123 -0.12 -14.04 -18.98
C ILE A 123 0.62 -15.35 -19.22
N PHE A 124 1.32 -15.49 -20.36
CA PHE A 124 2.07 -16.73 -20.66
C PHE A 124 3.23 -16.96 -19.67
N VAL A 125 4.00 -15.91 -19.35
CA VAL A 125 5.06 -15.96 -18.31
C VAL A 125 4.47 -16.33 -16.95
N SER A 126 3.36 -15.70 -16.55
CA SER A 126 2.68 -15.98 -15.28
C SER A 126 2.20 -17.44 -15.19
N VAL A 127 1.56 -17.95 -16.25
CA VAL A 127 1.07 -19.33 -16.32
C VAL A 127 2.22 -20.34 -16.32
N LEU A 128 3.33 -20.05 -16.99
CA LEU A 128 4.52 -20.92 -16.99
C LEU A 128 5.16 -20.96 -15.59
N ALA A 129 5.33 -19.81 -14.94
CA ALA A 129 5.88 -19.71 -13.58
C ALA A 129 5.01 -20.44 -12.54
N VAL A 130 3.69 -20.23 -12.58
CA VAL A 130 2.74 -20.94 -11.71
C VAL A 130 2.72 -22.45 -12.03
N GLY A 131 2.76 -22.84 -13.31
CA GLY A 131 2.82 -24.24 -13.71
C GLY A 131 4.07 -24.96 -13.17
N ALA A 132 5.24 -24.30 -13.26
CA ALA A 132 6.47 -24.80 -12.66
C ALA A 132 6.39 -24.91 -11.13
N ALA A 133 5.80 -23.90 -10.46
CA ALA A 133 5.59 -23.91 -9.02
C ALA A 133 4.61 -25.02 -8.56
N ILE A 134 3.55 -25.29 -9.32
CA ILE A 134 2.61 -26.41 -9.07
C ILE A 134 3.31 -27.76 -9.24
N LEU A 135 4.11 -27.95 -10.30
CA LEU A 135 4.87 -29.19 -10.50
C LEU A 135 5.88 -29.43 -9.36
N GLY A 136 6.54 -28.37 -8.87
CA GLY A 136 7.38 -28.43 -7.68
C GLY A 136 6.60 -28.80 -6.42
N CYS A 137 5.46 -28.13 -6.15
CA CYS A 137 4.60 -28.43 -5.01
C CYS A 137 3.98 -29.82 -5.07
N PHE A 138 3.76 -30.38 -6.26
CA PHE A 138 3.27 -31.75 -6.43
C PHE A 138 4.33 -32.78 -6.03
N ALA A 139 5.60 -32.56 -6.39
CA ALA A 139 6.71 -33.44 -6.01
C ALA A 139 6.92 -33.51 -4.48
N PHE A 140 6.78 -32.38 -3.78
CA PHE A 140 6.90 -32.28 -2.31
C PHE A 140 5.55 -32.32 -1.57
N SER A 141 4.47 -32.71 -2.24
CA SER A 141 3.08 -32.58 -1.75
C SER A 141 2.83 -33.21 -0.38
N LYS A 142 3.51 -34.31 -0.05
CA LYS A 142 3.40 -34.98 1.26
C LYS A 142 3.95 -34.11 2.41
N ASP A 143 5.06 -33.42 2.18
CA ASP A 143 5.68 -32.56 3.19
C ASP A 143 4.86 -31.28 3.39
N LEU A 144 4.29 -30.75 2.29
CA LEU A 144 3.30 -29.68 2.32
C LEU A 144 2.05 -30.07 3.14
N ILE A 145 1.49 -31.26 2.90
CA ILE A 145 0.36 -31.82 3.68
C ILE A 145 0.72 -31.86 5.17
N VAL A 146 1.86 -32.45 5.53
CA VAL A 146 2.30 -32.57 6.93
C VAL A 146 2.52 -31.21 7.61
N PHE A 147 2.99 -30.20 6.87
CA PHE A 147 3.11 -28.82 7.34
C PHE A 147 1.73 -28.18 7.58
N LEU A 148 0.82 -28.22 6.60
CA LEU A 148 -0.52 -27.64 6.71
C LEU A 148 -1.41 -28.35 7.75
N GLU A 149 -1.10 -29.59 8.14
CA GLU A 149 -1.74 -30.29 9.26
C GLU A 149 -1.26 -29.82 10.65
N ALA A 150 -0.12 -29.12 10.75
CA ALA A 150 0.47 -28.78 12.05
C ALA A 150 -0.44 -27.95 12.98
N PRO A 151 -1.24 -26.96 12.49
CA PRO A 151 -2.18 -26.24 13.35
C PRO A 151 -3.23 -27.16 13.99
N VAL A 152 -3.84 -28.07 13.22
CA VAL A 152 -4.91 -28.93 13.75
C VAL A 152 -4.40 -30.06 14.65
N LYS A 153 -3.17 -30.55 14.43
CA LYS A 153 -2.55 -31.55 15.32
C LYS A 153 -2.46 -31.07 16.77
N THR A 154 -2.36 -29.76 17.01
CA THR A 154 -2.40 -29.19 18.37
C THR A 154 -3.76 -29.31 19.06
N GLN A 155 -4.84 -29.42 18.28
CA GLN A 155 -6.23 -29.50 18.76
C GLN A 155 -6.70 -30.95 18.97
N GLY A 156 -5.86 -31.96 18.69
CA GLY A 156 -6.18 -33.38 18.92
C GLY A 156 -7.22 -34.02 17.97
N VAL A 157 -7.74 -33.26 17.00
CA VAL A 157 -8.74 -33.72 16.01
C VAL A 157 -8.20 -34.91 15.20
N ARG A 158 -9.08 -35.88 14.90
CA ARG A 158 -8.78 -36.98 13.99
C ARG A 158 -9.39 -36.74 12.62
N PHE A 159 -8.59 -36.94 11.57
CA PHE A 159 -9.10 -36.97 10.21
C PHE A 159 -9.84 -38.28 9.92
N LEU A 160 -10.97 -38.15 9.22
CA LEU A 160 -11.69 -39.25 8.61
C LEU A 160 -11.55 -39.13 7.08
N GLN A 161 -11.26 -40.25 6.43
CA GLN A 161 -11.35 -40.36 4.98
C GLN A 161 -12.74 -40.91 4.61
N LEU A 162 -13.56 -40.07 3.96
CA LEU A 162 -14.92 -40.39 3.53
C LEU A 162 -14.93 -41.26 2.26
N ALA A 163 -13.93 -41.11 1.38
CA ALA A 163 -13.82 -41.90 0.14
C ALA A 163 -12.37 -42.32 -0.17
N PRO A 164 -12.11 -43.54 -0.68
CA PRO A 164 -10.75 -44.00 -1.00
C PRO A 164 -9.97 -43.09 -1.97
N GLY A 165 -10.65 -42.36 -2.85
CA GLY A 165 -10.04 -41.40 -3.78
C GLY A 165 -9.84 -39.99 -3.22
N GLU A 166 -10.42 -39.65 -2.06
CA GLU A 166 -10.41 -38.30 -1.47
C GLU A 166 -8.98 -37.74 -1.36
N PHE A 167 -8.08 -38.49 -0.70
CA PHE A 167 -6.69 -38.12 -0.48
C PHE A 167 -5.94 -37.75 -1.77
N PHE A 168 -6.24 -38.40 -2.90
CA PHE A 168 -5.63 -38.08 -4.19
C PHE A 168 -6.08 -36.71 -4.73
N PHE A 169 -7.38 -36.42 -4.68
CA PHE A 169 -7.91 -35.12 -5.06
C PHE A 169 -7.46 -34.01 -4.10
N THR A 170 -7.41 -34.27 -2.80
CA THR A 170 -6.87 -33.33 -1.81
C THR A 170 -5.37 -33.05 -2.05
N THR A 171 -4.58 -34.07 -2.39
CA THR A 171 -3.16 -33.89 -2.78
C THR A 171 -3.02 -32.98 -4.01
N LEU A 172 -3.87 -33.17 -5.02
CA LEU A 172 -3.92 -32.29 -6.19
C LEU A 172 -4.31 -30.85 -5.79
N LYS A 173 -5.37 -30.65 -5.00
CA LYS A 173 -5.78 -29.33 -4.48
C LYS A 173 -4.62 -28.64 -3.74
N VAL A 174 -3.98 -29.32 -2.79
CA VAL A 174 -2.84 -28.80 -2.02
C VAL A 174 -1.71 -28.36 -2.94
N SER A 175 -1.30 -29.21 -3.90
CA SER A 175 -0.22 -28.86 -4.83
C SER A 175 -0.57 -27.68 -5.76
N GLY A 176 -1.83 -27.60 -6.22
CA GLY A 176 -2.33 -26.52 -7.06
C GLY A 176 -2.37 -25.18 -6.34
N TYR A 177 -3.01 -25.13 -5.17
CA TYR A 177 -3.08 -23.93 -4.36
C TYR A 177 -1.69 -23.51 -3.84
N CYS A 178 -0.85 -24.43 -3.35
CA CYS A 178 0.49 -24.07 -2.88
C CYS A 178 1.40 -23.58 -4.02
N GLY A 179 1.30 -24.18 -5.22
CA GLY A 179 2.01 -23.68 -6.40
C GLY A 179 1.54 -22.30 -6.83
N LEU A 180 0.23 -22.03 -6.76
CA LEU A 180 -0.33 -20.69 -7.00
C LEU A 180 0.11 -19.67 -5.94
N LEU A 181 0.18 -20.07 -4.67
CA LEU A 181 0.65 -19.25 -3.55
C LEU A 181 2.14 -18.88 -3.70
N LEU A 182 3.01 -19.83 -4.10
CA LEU A 182 4.44 -19.58 -4.35
C LEU A 182 4.70 -18.85 -5.68
N GLY A 183 3.88 -19.07 -6.71
CA GLY A 183 3.96 -18.37 -7.99
C GLY A 183 3.39 -16.94 -7.95
N SER A 184 2.59 -16.62 -6.93
CA SER A 184 1.91 -15.32 -6.80
C SER A 184 2.80 -14.07 -6.88
N PRO A 185 4.08 -14.02 -6.41
CA PRO A 185 4.90 -12.82 -6.55
C PRO A 185 5.23 -12.53 -8.01
N VAL A 186 5.32 -13.57 -8.86
CA VAL A 186 5.50 -13.43 -10.31
C VAL A 186 4.21 -12.89 -10.95
N ILE A 187 3.05 -13.41 -10.53
CA ILE A 187 1.75 -12.90 -10.98
C ILE A 187 1.58 -11.42 -10.60
N LEU A 188 1.94 -11.04 -9.36
CA LEU A 188 1.86 -9.66 -8.87
C LEU A 188 2.86 -8.74 -9.57
N TYR A 189 4.09 -9.21 -9.79
CA TYR A 189 5.08 -8.53 -10.62
C TYR A 189 4.52 -8.25 -12.02
N GLU A 190 3.97 -9.25 -12.71
CA GLU A 190 3.47 -9.08 -14.08
C GLU A 190 2.19 -8.25 -14.17
N ILE A 191 1.28 -8.32 -13.19
CA ILE A 191 0.11 -7.44 -13.12
C ILE A 191 0.55 -5.97 -12.95
N ILE A 192 1.50 -5.69 -12.05
CA ILE A 192 1.96 -4.32 -11.82
C ILE A 192 2.84 -3.83 -12.98
N ALA A 193 3.64 -4.71 -13.59
CA ALA A 193 4.45 -4.41 -14.76
C ALA A 193 3.61 -4.25 -16.05
N PHE A 194 2.41 -4.85 -16.14
CA PHE A 194 1.42 -4.57 -17.18
C PHE A 194 0.83 -3.16 -17.06
N VAL A 195 0.68 -2.64 -15.84
CA VAL A 195 0.19 -1.27 -15.58
C VAL A 195 1.29 -0.21 -15.83
N LEU A 196 2.56 -0.60 -15.76
CA LEU A 196 3.76 0.26 -15.94
C LEU A 196 3.72 1.23 -17.15
N PRO A 197 3.22 0.87 -18.34
CA PRO A 197 3.20 1.78 -19.50
C PRO A 197 2.19 2.91 -19.38
N GLY A 198 1.16 2.75 -18.53
CA GLY A 198 0.15 3.78 -18.27
C GLY A 198 0.57 4.83 -17.24
N LEU A 199 1.78 4.73 -16.67
CA LEU A 199 2.32 5.64 -15.66
C LEU A 199 3.37 6.57 -16.25
N THR A 200 3.40 7.82 -15.77
CA THR A 200 4.43 8.79 -16.18
C THR A 200 5.83 8.38 -15.71
N ARG A 201 6.88 8.90 -16.37
CA ARG A 201 8.28 8.66 -15.95
C ARG A 201 8.56 9.06 -14.49
N ALA A 202 7.77 9.95 -13.89
CA ALA A 202 7.89 10.35 -12.49
C ALA A 202 7.29 9.30 -11.52
N GLU A 203 6.13 8.73 -11.87
CA GLU A 203 5.44 7.72 -11.05
C GLU A 203 6.12 6.35 -11.15
N ARG A 204 6.72 6.04 -12.30
CA ARG A 204 7.55 4.84 -12.55
C ARG A 204 8.59 4.59 -11.44
N ARG A 205 9.15 5.66 -10.84
CA ARG A 205 10.13 5.58 -9.74
C ARG A 205 9.56 4.99 -8.43
N PHE A 206 8.26 5.13 -8.17
CA PHE A 206 7.62 4.60 -6.97
C PHE A 206 7.17 3.14 -7.14
N LEU A 207 7.05 2.67 -8.38
CA LEU A 207 6.51 1.35 -8.70
C LEU A 207 7.44 0.20 -8.26
N GLY A 208 8.76 0.35 -8.36
CA GLY A 208 9.72 -0.65 -7.86
C GLY A 208 9.55 -0.98 -6.36
N PRO A 209 9.59 0.02 -5.46
CA PRO A 209 9.24 -0.16 -4.05
C PRO A 209 7.85 -0.75 -3.80
N ILE A 210 6.84 -0.39 -4.62
CA ILE A 210 5.48 -0.95 -4.51
C ILE A 210 5.45 -2.44 -4.88
N VAL A 211 6.16 -2.87 -5.93
CA VAL A 211 6.26 -4.29 -6.35
C VAL A 211 6.97 -5.14 -5.30
N PHE A 212 8.09 -4.65 -4.75
CA PHE A 212 8.80 -5.35 -3.67
C PHE A 212 7.93 -5.41 -2.40
N GLY A 213 7.30 -4.30 -2.02
CA GLY A 213 6.35 -4.24 -0.91
C GLY A 213 5.15 -5.17 -1.11
N SER A 214 4.60 -5.26 -2.32
CA SER A 214 3.49 -6.15 -2.70
C SER A 214 3.84 -7.62 -2.48
N SER A 215 5.02 -8.05 -2.93
CA SER A 215 5.52 -9.42 -2.75
C SER A 215 5.73 -9.76 -1.27
N LEU A 216 6.35 -8.84 -0.52
CA LEU A 216 6.57 -9.00 0.93
C LEU A 216 5.23 -9.04 1.70
N LEU A 217 4.28 -8.17 1.33
CA LEU A 217 2.98 -8.07 1.97
C LEU A 217 2.08 -9.27 1.63
N PHE A 218 2.23 -9.88 0.45
CA PHE A 218 1.58 -11.17 0.13
C PHE A 218 2.06 -12.27 1.09
N TYR A 219 3.37 -12.46 1.22
CA TYR A 219 3.92 -13.46 2.14
C TYR A 219 3.61 -13.16 3.61
N ALA A 220 3.54 -11.88 4.01
CA ALA A 220 3.04 -11.48 5.32
C ALA A 220 1.56 -11.85 5.53
N GLY A 221 0.73 -11.77 4.47
CA GLY A 221 -0.67 -12.22 4.49
C GLY A 221 -0.82 -13.74 4.63
N LEU A 222 0.03 -14.52 3.96
CA LEU A 222 0.10 -15.98 4.12
C LEU A 222 0.54 -16.37 5.53
N ALA A 223 1.59 -15.73 6.04
CA ALA A 223 2.08 -15.89 7.41
C ALA A 223 0.99 -15.57 8.45
N PHE A 224 0.32 -14.42 8.29
CA PHE A 224 -0.79 -14.01 9.16
C PHE A 224 -1.97 -14.98 9.08
N SER A 225 -2.34 -15.45 7.89
CA SER A 225 -3.41 -16.44 7.74
C SER A 225 -3.07 -17.75 8.45
N TYR A 226 -1.88 -18.29 8.22
CA TYR A 226 -1.45 -19.58 8.78
C TYR A 226 -1.22 -19.54 10.31
N TRP A 227 -0.62 -18.47 10.84
CA TRP A 227 -0.31 -18.36 12.28
C TRP A 227 -1.39 -17.69 13.14
N VAL A 228 -2.35 -16.96 12.55
CA VAL A 228 -3.40 -16.25 13.30
C VAL A 228 -4.79 -16.73 12.89
N LEU A 229 -5.16 -16.62 11.61
CA LEU A 229 -6.54 -16.88 11.18
C LEU A 229 -6.91 -18.36 11.24
N THR A 230 -6.04 -19.24 10.73
CA THR A 230 -6.23 -20.69 10.79
C THR A 230 -6.44 -21.16 12.24
N PRO A 231 -5.48 -21.01 13.18
CA PRO A 231 -5.68 -21.49 14.55
C PRO A 231 -6.87 -20.83 15.27
N ALA A 232 -7.18 -19.56 15.01
CA ALA A 232 -8.37 -18.90 15.58
C ALA A 232 -9.69 -19.53 15.08
N ALA A 233 -9.80 -19.83 13.78
CA ALA A 233 -10.97 -20.50 13.21
C ALA A 233 -11.09 -21.96 13.68
N LEU A 234 -9.99 -22.71 13.66
CA LEU A 234 -9.99 -24.11 14.10
C LEU A 234 -10.34 -24.24 15.59
N ASN A 235 -9.79 -23.36 16.44
CA ASN A 235 -10.12 -23.37 17.87
C ASN A 235 -11.58 -22.96 18.12
N PHE A 236 -12.14 -22.01 17.36
CA PHE A 236 -13.58 -21.72 17.40
C PHE A 236 -14.42 -22.96 17.09
N PHE A 237 -14.13 -23.69 16.01
CA PHE A 237 -14.90 -24.90 15.66
C PHE A 237 -14.79 -26.00 16.72
N VAL A 238 -13.60 -26.22 17.29
CA VAL A 238 -13.38 -27.23 18.34
C VAL A 238 -14.13 -26.86 19.63
N ASN A 239 -13.98 -25.63 20.11
CA ASN A 239 -14.66 -25.15 21.33
C ASN A 239 -16.20 -25.14 21.17
N TYR A 240 -16.71 -24.94 19.95
CA TYR A 240 -18.15 -24.96 19.65
C TYR A 240 -18.73 -26.38 19.62
N ALA A 241 -17.93 -27.39 19.26
CA ALA A 241 -18.34 -28.81 19.25
C ALA A 241 -18.12 -29.52 20.60
N GLU A 242 -17.35 -28.92 21.51
CA GLU A 242 -16.97 -29.51 22.79
C GLU A 242 -18.18 -29.93 23.64
N GLY A 243 -18.15 -31.16 24.17
CA GLY A 243 -19.22 -31.73 24.98
C GLY A 243 -20.47 -32.19 24.20
N VAL A 244 -20.53 -31.99 22.87
CA VAL A 244 -21.69 -32.37 22.04
C VAL A 244 -21.37 -33.49 21.04
N VAL A 245 -20.22 -33.44 20.35
CA VAL A 245 -19.83 -34.43 19.32
C VAL A 245 -18.31 -34.69 19.36
N GLU A 246 -17.87 -35.91 19.06
CA GLU A 246 -16.45 -36.17 18.77
C GLU A 246 -16.01 -35.40 17.51
N SER A 247 -14.93 -34.62 17.61
CA SER A 247 -14.38 -33.89 16.46
C SER A 247 -13.65 -34.82 15.48
N LEU A 248 -14.41 -35.33 14.50
CA LEU A 248 -13.93 -36.05 13.33
C LEU A 248 -14.15 -35.18 12.09
N TRP A 249 -13.10 -34.79 11.38
CA TRP A 249 -13.17 -33.90 10.21
C TRP A 249 -12.77 -34.62 8.92
N SER A 250 -13.42 -34.29 7.80
CA SER A 250 -12.95 -34.70 6.45
C SER A 250 -11.62 -34.04 6.15
N ILE A 251 -10.70 -34.81 5.58
CA ILE A 251 -9.39 -34.29 5.17
C ILE A 251 -9.55 -33.28 4.02
N ASP A 252 -10.41 -33.56 3.03
CA ASP A 252 -10.61 -32.65 1.90
C ASP A 252 -11.24 -31.31 2.31
N GLN A 253 -12.23 -31.34 3.22
CA GLN A 253 -12.87 -30.12 3.74
C GLN A 253 -11.89 -29.27 4.57
N TYR A 254 -11.05 -29.91 5.39
CA TYR A 254 -10.01 -29.20 6.15
C TYR A 254 -9.02 -28.47 5.24
N PHE A 255 -8.48 -29.17 4.24
CA PHE A 255 -7.53 -28.58 3.32
C PHE A 255 -8.17 -27.51 2.43
N GLU A 256 -9.40 -27.71 1.95
CA GLU A 256 -10.11 -26.68 1.20
C GLU A 256 -10.34 -25.42 2.03
N PHE A 257 -10.77 -25.56 3.29
CA PHE A 257 -10.88 -24.43 4.22
C PHE A 257 -9.55 -23.69 4.40
N VAL A 258 -8.47 -24.38 4.77
CA VAL A 258 -7.17 -23.73 5.05
C VAL A 258 -6.57 -23.10 3.80
N LEU A 259 -6.63 -23.76 2.63
CA LEU A 259 -6.06 -23.25 1.39
C LEU A 259 -6.82 -22.02 0.87
N VAL A 260 -8.15 -22.02 0.91
CA VAL A 260 -8.97 -20.88 0.50
C VAL A 260 -8.81 -19.70 1.48
N LEU A 261 -8.73 -19.98 2.79
CA LEU A 261 -8.43 -18.99 3.83
C LEU A 261 -7.07 -18.31 3.55
N MET A 262 -6.02 -19.09 3.32
CA MET A 262 -4.66 -18.58 3.03
C MET A 262 -4.60 -17.79 1.72
N PHE A 263 -5.21 -18.30 0.65
CA PHE A 263 -5.23 -17.66 -0.66
C PHE A 263 -5.98 -16.33 -0.64
N SER A 264 -7.20 -16.30 -0.08
CA SER A 264 -7.99 -15.08 -0.01
C SER A 264 -7.39 -14.05 0.95
N THR A 265 -6.75 -14.48 2.04
CA THR A 265 -5.98 -13.57 2.92
C THR A 265 -4.79 -12.97 2.17
N GLY A 266 -4.01 -13.78 1.45
CA GLY A 266 -2.87 -13.30 0.64
C GLY A 266 -3.27 -12.27 -0.42
N LEU A 267 -4.39 -12.52 -1.13
CA LEU A 267 -4.98 -11.55 -2.06
C LEU A 267 -5.51 -10.29 -1.36
N SER A 268 -6.12 -10.43 -0.19
CA SER A 268 -6.64 -9.30 0.58
C SER A 268 -5.53 -8.38 1.10
N PHE A 269 -4.35 -8.93 1.38
CA PHE A 269 -3.13 -8.16 1.67
C PHE A 269 -2.61 -7.35 0.47
N GLN A 270 -3.18 -7.52 -0.74
CA GLN A 270 -2.92 -6.65 -1.89
C GLN A 270 -3.86 -5.43 -1.99
N VAL A 271 -4.94 -5.37 -1.19
CA VAL A 271 -5.83 -4.20 -1.16
C VAL A 271 -5.07 -2.90 -0.82
N PRO A 272 -4.17 -2.86 0.20
CA PRO A 272 -3.33 -1.68 0.45
C PRO A 272 -2.40 -1.32 -0.72
N VAL A 273 -1.88 -2.31 -1.43
CA VAL A 273 -1.00 -2.11 -2.61
C VAL A 273 -1.77 -1.41 -3.73
N ILE A 274 -2.98 -1.88 -4.02
CA ILE A 274 -3.87 -1.31 -5.04
C ILE A 274 -4.28 0.11 -4.64
N GLN A 275 -4.60 0.35 -3.36
CA GLN A 275 -4.90 1.70 -2.85
C GLN A 275 -3.71 2.65 -3.03
N LEU A 276 -2.49 2.22 -2.68
CA LEU A 276 -1.27 3.00 -2.91
C LEU A 276 -1.05 3.32 -4.39
N LEU A 277 -1.23 2.34 -5.28
CA LEU A 277 -1.05 2.52 -6.72
C LEU A 277 -2.06 3.54 -7.28
N LEU A 278 -3.35 3.40 -6.95
CA LEU A 278 -4.41 4.34 -7.34
C LEU A 278 -4.20 5.75 -6.77
N GLY A 279 -3.69 5.85 -5.54
CA GLY A 279 -3.32 7.11 -4.90
C GLY A 279 -2.08 7.76 -5.52
N GLN A 280 -1.10 6.98 -6.01
CA GLN A 280 0.08 7.52 -6.69
C GLN A 280 -0.23 8.05 -8.09
N VAL A 281 -1.16 7.44 -8.82
CA VAL A 281 -1.66 7.92 -10.13
C VAL A 281 -2.72 9.03 -9.95
N GLY A 282 -3.19 9.28 -8.72
CA GLY A 282 -4.16 10.34 -8.42
C GLY A 282 -5.59 10.04 -8.87
N VAL A 283 -5.93 8.77 -9.14
CA VAL A 283 -7.27 8.34 -9.56
C VAL A 283 -8.28 8.45 -8.40
N VAL A 284 -7.82 8.24 -7.16
CA VAL A 284 -8.63 8.30 -5.94
C VAL A 284 -7.80 8.89 -4.81
N SER A 285 -8.28 9.93 -4.14
CA SER A 285 -7.64 10.52 -2.95
C SER A 285 -7.86 9.69 -1.69
N GLY A 286 -6.98 9.83 -0.69
CA GLY A 286 -7.13 9.13 0.58
C GLY A 286 -8.44 9.47 1.30
N ASP A 287 -8.89 10.73 1.21
CA ASP A 287 -10.18 11.16 1.76
C ASP A 287 -11.40 10.58 1.00
N GLN A 288 -11.31 10.41 -0.32
CA GLN A 288 -12.38 9.74 -1.08
C GLN A 288 -12.52 8.27 -0.66
N MET A 289 -11.40 7.55 -0.48
CA MET A 289 -11.43 6.18 0.07
C MET A 289 -12.09 6.15 1.46
N LEU A 290 -11.59 6.98 2.39
CA LEU A 290 -12.12 7.05 3.75
C LEU A 290 -13.59 7.47 3.81
N SER A 291 -14.11 8.24 2.85
CA SER A 291 -15.54 8.59 2.79
C SER A 291 -16.46 7.41 2.45
N ILE A 292 -15.96 6.43 1.68
CA ILE A 292 -16.73 5.29 1.14
C ILE A 292 -16.75 4.09 2.11
N TRP A 293 -16.04 4.17 3.24
CA TRP A 293 -15.82 3.08 4.22
C TRP A 293 -17.05 2.22 4.55
N ARG A 294 -18.24 2.83 4.67
CA ARG A 294 -19.49 2.12 4.98
C ARG A 294 -19.88 1.08 3.92
N TYR A 295 -19.65 1.40 2.64
CA TYR A 295 -19.90 0.47 1.54
C TYR A 295 -18.85 -0.65 1.53
N VAL A 296 -17.62 -0.35 1.96
CA VAL A 296 -16.55 -1.36 2.06
C VAL A 296 -16.75 -2.30 3.24
N VAL A 297 -17.36 -1.86 4.35
CA VAL A 297 -17.83 -2.76 5.42
C VAL A 297 -18.79 -3.83 4.86
N VAL A 298 -19.79 -3.41 4.08
CA VAL A 298 -20.72 -4.37 3.43
C VAL A 298 -19.98 -5.23 2.40
N GLY A 299 -19.15 -4.63 1.56
CA GLY A 299 -18.37 -5.33 0.53
C GLY A 299 -17.43 -6.40 1.10
N ALA A 300 -16.72 -6.11 2.19
CA ALA A 300 -15.82 -7.05 2.86
C ALA A 300 -16.58 -8.20 3.54
N VAL A 301 -17.73 -7.93 4.15
CA VAL A 301 -18.59 -8.96 4.76
C VAL A 301 -19.20 -9.87 3.68
N VAL A 302 -19.57 -9.33 2.51
CA VAL A 302 -20.03 -10.12 1.35
C VAL A 302 -18.89 -10.91 0.71
N ALA A 303 -17.70 -10.31 0.54
CA ALA A 303 -16.53 -11.00 0.02
C ALA A 303 -16.13 -12.16 0.94
N ALA A 304 -16.12 -11.95 2.26
CA ALA A 304 -15.91 -13.01 3.24
C ALA A 304 -16.97 -14.12 3.13
N ALA A 305 -18.25 -13.79 2.93
CA ALA A 305 -19.32 -14.78 2.75
C ALA A 305 -19.10 -15.68 1.51
N VAL A 306 -18.63 -15.11 0.40
CA VAL A 306 -18.34 -15.85 -0.84
C VAL A 306 -17.06 -16.68 -0.74
N VAL A 307 -16.09 -16.21 0.05
CA VAL A 307 -14.80 -16.88 0.28
C VAL A 307 -14.88 -18.03 1.28
N THR A 308 -15.74 -17.93 2.30
CA THR A 308 -15.75 -18.83 3.47
C THR A 308 -16.48 -20.14 3.15
N PRO A 309 -15.80 -21.29 2.99
CA PRO A 309 -16.48 -22.53 2.57
C PRO A 309 -17.31 -23.17 3.70
N SER A 310 -17.07 -22.81 4.96
CA SER A 310 -17.89 -23.23 6.11
C SER A 310 -19.20 -22.45 6.25
N THR A 311 -19.35 -21.30 5.55
CA THR A 311 -20.54 -20.43 5.55
C THR A 311 -21.06 -19.95 6.92
N ASP A 312 -20.25 -20.06 7.98
CA ASP A 312 -20.64 -19.65 9.33
C ASP A 312 -20.33 -18.16 9.61
N PRO A 313 -21.17 -17.46 10.42
CA PRO A 313 -20.97 -16.04 10.67
C PRO A 313 -19.68 -15.67 11.43
N VAL A 314 -19.04 -16.62 12.14
CA VAL A 314 -17.90 -16.31 13.00
C VAL A 314 -16.60 -16.31 12.20
N THR A 315 -16.36 -17.32 11.35
CA THR A 315 -15.21 -17.29 10.43
C THR A 315 -15.38 -16.22 9.36
N GLN A 316 -16.61 -15.94 8.92
CA GLN A 316 -16.91 -14.80 8.05
C GLN A 316 -16.48 -13.47 8.66
N MET A 317 -16.78 -13.23 9.95
CA MET A 317 -16.34 -12.01 10.66
C MET A 317 -14.83 -12.01 10.94
N LEU A 318 -14.25 -13.17 11.28
CA LEU A 318 -12.81 -13.36 11.48
C LEU A 318 -11.99 -13.06 10.22
N LEU A 319 -12.55 -13.27 9.02
CA LEU A 319 -11.98 -12.81 7.76
C LEU A 319 -12.27 -11.33 7.48
N ALA A 320 -13.52 -10.88 7.63
CA ALA A 320 -13.91 -9.51 7.30
C ALA A 320 -13.15 -8.45 8.14
N THR A 321 -12.81 -8.76 9.40
CA THR A 321 -12.06 -7.84 10.28
C THR A 321 -10.65 -7.51 9.76
N PRO A 322 -9.76 -8.47 9.43
CA PRO A 322 -8.52 -8.22 8.68
C PRO A 322 -8.70 -7.43 7.39
N LEU A 323 -9.68 -7.81 6.54
CA LEU A 323 -9.93 -7.12 5.26
C LEU A 323 -10.24 -5.63 5.46
N LEU A 324 -11.02 -5.29 6.49
CA LEU A 324 -11.35 -3.91 6.83
C LEU A 324 -10.17 -3.16 7.49
N GLY A 325 -9.39 -3.84 8.32
CA GLY A 325 -8.14 -3.29 8.88
C GLY A 325 -7.13 -2.92 7.79
N LEU A 326 -6.96 -3.80 6.80
CA LEU A 326 -6.11 -3.58 5.63
C LEU A 326 -6.60 -2.40 4.79
N TYR A 327 -7.90 -2.37 4.45
CA TYR A 327 -8.48 -1.27 3.67
C TYR A 327 -8.33 0.10 4.35
N LEU A 328 -8.61 0.18 5.65
CA LEU A 328 -8.49 1.42 6.41
C LEU A 328 -7.02 1.83 6.56
N GLY A 329 -6.11 0.88 6.81
CA GLY A 329 -4.66 1.12 6.86
C GLY A 329 -4.10 1.64 5.53
N GLY A 330 -4.49 1.03 4.40
CA GLY A 330 -4.09 1.47 3.06
C GLY A 330 -4.62 2.86 2.72
N ALA A 331 -5.89 3.15 3.03
CA ALA A 331 -6.48 4.48 2.82
C ALA A 331 -5.79 5.56 3.68
N TRP A 332 -5.44 5.24 4.93
CA TRP A 332 -4.63 6.11 5.79
C TRP A 332 -3.22 6.33 5.24
N MET A 333 -2.57 5.30 4.72
CA MET A 333 -1.21 5.41 4.15
C MET A 333 -1.18 6.27 2.88
N VAL A 334 -2.20 6.15 2.00
CA VAL A 334 -2.40 7.09 0.88
C VAL A 334 -2.53 8.53 1.38
N LYS A 335 -3.42 8.77 2.35
CA LYS A 335 -3.64 10.10 2.92
C LYS A 335 -2.38 10.70 3.57
N LEU A 336 -1.59 9.89 4.29
CA LEU A 336 -0.31 10.30 4.88
C LEU A 336 0.76 10.63 3.82
N THR A 337 0.63 10.11 2.60
CA THR A 337 1.50 10.43 1.46
C THR A 337 1.10 11.77 0.79
N GLY A 338 0.07 12.46 1.31
CA GLY A 338 -0.31 13.82 0.91
C GLY A 338 -1.17 13.91 -0.35
N ARG A 339 -2.00 12.88 -0.63
CA ARG A 339 -2.87 12.75 -1.81
C ARG A 339 -4.27 12.22 -1.45
#